data_AF-A0A1M2VX13-F1
#
_entry.id   AF-A0A1M2VX13-F1
#
_cell.length_a   1.000
_cell.length_b   1.000
_cell.length_c   1.000
_cell.angle_alpha   90.00
_cell.angle_beta   90.00
_cell.angle_gamma   90.00
#
_symmetry.space_group_name_H-M   'P 1'
#
loop_
_entity.id
_entity.type
_entity.pdbx_description
1 polymer ?
#
loop_
_entity_poly.entity_id
_entity_poly.type
_entity_poly.pdbx_seq_one_letter_code
_entity_poly.pdbx_strand_id
1 'polypeptide(L)'
;MFVYSLLALALAAAPAAAIDYNAAHNVTPITGTWSSGSKAVLTGDFANPANLSFNYPKNTGVSYAFSDAGFYEVARYRFNSNGSNPTCITGVLNWHHGTFQLVDNGSIVLTPFGDGYQQIQDPCAAESNFIEDYNKTELLSQWQIFTDPVDGPKLHLFESDGTPVAPLYQVYSTANMLPTQKLRNVTAVADVSSLLALNTNTGARSWTPASAVAMVSSVFALGAASLVL
;
A
#
# COMPACT_ATOMS: atom_id res chain seq x y z
N MET A 1 28.51 30.23 54.28
CA MET A 1 28.90 29.00 53.56
C MET A 1 27.63 28.45 52.91
N PHE A 2 27.59 28.29 51.58
CA PHE A 2 26.45 27.68 50.89
C PHE A 2 26.86 26.28 50.44
N VAL A 3 26.07 25.27 50.83
CA VAL A 3 26.27 23.87 50.43
C VAL A 3 25.20 23.53 49.40
N TYR A 4 25.61 23.38 48.14
CA TYR A 4 24.71 22.95 47.07
C TYR A 4 24.52 21.43 47.15
N SER A 5 23.30 20.98 47.40
CA SER A 5 22.97 19.55 47.41
C SER A 5 22.59 19.08 46.01
N LEU A 6 23.46 18.28 45.39
CA LEU A 6 23.25 17.67 44.08
C LEU A 6 22.34 16.43 44.21
N LEU A 7 21.03 16.64 44.10
CA LEU A 7 20.06 15.54 44.04
C LEU A 7 20.03 14.93 42.63
N ALA A 8 20.86 13.92 42.40
CA ALA A 8 20.89 13.18 41.14
C ALA A 8 19.60 12.35 40.97
N LEU A 9 18.76 12.73 40.01
CA LEU A 9 17.51 12.02 39.70
C LEU A 9 17.82 10.76 38.86
N ALA A 10 18.00 9.62 39.54
CA ALA A 10 18.22 8.34 38.88
C ALA A 10 16.95 7.87 38.16
N LEU A 11 16.89 8.11 36.85
CA LEU A 11 15.77 7.66 36.01
C LEU A 11 15.82 6.14 35.86
N ALA A 12 15.02 5.43 36.64
CA ALA A 12 14.91 3.98 36.58
C ALA A 12 14.25 3.56 35.26
N ALA A 13 15.06 3.19 34.28
CA ALA A 13 14.59 2.50 33.08
C ALA A 13 14.05 1.13 33.51
N ALA A 14 12.73 1.04 33.67
CA ALA A 14 12.05 -0.24 33.84
C ALA A 14 12.35 -1.10 32.60
N PRO A 15 12.82 -2.35 32.76
CA PRO A 15 13.00 -3.23 31.61
C PRO A 15 11.62 -3.46 30.99
N ALA A 16 11.46 -3.11 29.72
CA ALA A 16 10.32 -3.56 28.94
C ALA A 16 10.28 -5.09 29.01
N ALA A 17 9.16 -5.66 29.44
CA ALA A 17 9.04 -7.11 29.56
C ALA A 17 9.26 -7.73 28.17
N ALA A 18 10.29 -8.56 28.05
CA ALA A 18 10.54 -9.29 26.81
C ALA A 18 9.35 -10.21 26.52
N ILE A 19 8.82 -10.14 25.30
CA ILE A 19 7.71 -10.99 24.88
C ILE A 19 8.22 -12.43 24.75
N ASP A 20 7.44 -13.38 25.26
CA ASP A 20 7.76 -14.81 25.17
C ASP A 20 7.49 -15.33 23.75
N TYR A 21 8.55 -15.43 22.95
CA TYR A 21 8.50 -15.79 21.53
C TYR A 21 8.23 -17.28 21.30
N ASN A 22 7.03 -17.71 21.66
CA ASN A 22 6.46 -19.00 21.28
C ASN A 22 5.87 -18.97 19.85
N ALA A 23 5.41 -20.13 19.36
CA ALA A 23 4.92 -20.35 18.00
C ALA A 23 3.73 -19.48 17.55
N ALA A 24 3.07 -18.73 18.44
CA ALA A 24 2.09 -17.70 18.08
C ALA A 24 2.71 -16.51 17.32
N HIS A 25 4.03 -16.31 17.37
CA HIS A 25 4.72 -15.20 16.70
C HIS A 25 5.16 -15.52 15.26
N ASN A 26 4.37 -16.32 14.54
CA ASN A 26 4.66 -16.79 13.18
C ASN A 26 3.62 -16.25 12.17
N VAL A 27 3.88 -16.44 10.87
CA VAL A 27 3.03 -15.95 9.76
C VAL A 27 1.62 -16.54 9.83
N THR A 28 1.48 -17.84 10.09
CA THR A 28 0.17 -18.52 10.16
C THR A 28 -0.77 -17.96 11.24
N PRO A 29 -0.32 -17.72 12.50
CA PRO A 29 -1.10 -17.00 13.52
C PRO A 29 -1.58 -15.59 13.14
N ILE A 30 -0.73 -14.77 12.50
CA ILE A 30 -1.08 -13.36 12.17
C ILE A 30 -1.85 -13.21 10.85
N THR A 31 -1.85 -14.24 10.01
CA THR A 31 -2.58 -14.25 8.73
C THR A 31 -4.07 -13.97 8.95
N GLY A 32 -4.61 -13.04 8.16
CA GLY A 32 -6.00 -12.61 8.27
C GLY A 32 -6.19 -11.12 8.00
N THR A 33 -7.42 -10.66 8.24
CA THR A 33 -7.82 -9.24 8.19
C THR A 33 -8.25 -8.80 9.57
N TRP A 34 -7.58 -7.77 10.08
CA TRP A 34 -7.76 -7.24 11.43
C TRP A 34 -8.25 -5.80 11.35
N SER A 35 -9.23 -5.39 12.16
CA SER A 35 -9.74 -4.02 12.20
C SER A 35 -10.09 -3.58 13.61
N SER A 36 -9.83 -2.31 13.94
CA SER A 36 -10.15 -1.70 15.23
C SER A 36 -11.64 -1.32 15.39
N GLY A 37 -12.05 -1.06 16.63
CA GLY A 37 -13.29 -0.33 16.95
C GLY A 37 -14.56 -1.00 16.43
N SER A 38 -15.35 -0.26 15.64
CA SER A 38 -16.60 -0.76 15.03
C SER A 38 -16.39 -1.70 13.83
N LYS A 39 -15.14 -2.10 13.52
CA LYS A 39 -14.78 -3.01 12.43
C LYS A 39 -15.17 -2.47 11.02
N ALA A 40 -15.36 -1.15 10.92
CA ALA A 40 -15.88 -0.47 9.72
C ALA A 40 -14.81 -0.04 8.71
N VAL A 41 -13.57 0.20 9.15
CA VAL A 41 -12.42 0.42 8.26
C VAL A 41 -11.89 -0.94 7.87
N LEU A 42 -11.86 -1.30 6.59
CA LEU A 42 -11.40 -2.61 6.12
C LEU A 42 -10.50 -2.44 4.89
N THR A 43 -9.35 -3.09 4.92
CA THR A 43 -8.47 -3.26 3.75
C THR A 43 -9.20 -3.97 2.59
N GLY A 44 -8.68 -3.83 1.37
CA GLY A 44 -9.21 -4.41 0.14
C GLY A 44 -10.23 -3.54 -0.62
N ASP A 45 -11.05 -2.75 0.09
CA ASP A 45 -11.99 -1.79 -0.54
C ASP A 45 -11.82 -0.35 -0.03
N PHE A 46 -10.95 -0.08 0.96
CA PHE A 46 -10.74 1.27 1.52
C PHE A 46 -10.20 2.28 0.50
N ALA A 47 -9.45 1.83 -0.50
CA ALA A 47 -8.71 2.66 -1.44
C ALA A 47 -9.02 2.28 -2.90
N ASN A 48 -9.03 3.27 -3.78
CA ASN A 48 -9.12 3.11 -5.23
C ASN A 48 -7.87 3.71 -5.92
N PRO A 49 -6.79 2.93 -6.08
CA PRO A 49 -5.53 3.43 -6.63
C PRO A 49 -5.62 3.89 -8.09
N ALA A 50 -6.60 3.41 -8.86
CA ALA A 50 -6.80 3.80 -10.26
C ALA A 50 -7.30 5.25 -10.39
N ASN A 51 -8.10 5.72 -9.42
CA ASN A 51 -8.68 7.07 -9.40
C ASN A 51 -8.07 7.98 -8.32
N LEU A 52 -7.06 7.52 -7.56
CA LEU A 52 -6.46 8.23 -6.44
C LEU A 52 -7.51 8.70 -5.40
N SER A 53 -8.38 7.80 -4.97
CA SER A 53 -9.44 8.12 -4.02
C SER A 53 -9.61 7.05 -2.92
N PHE A 54 -10.48 7.35 -1.96
CA PHE A 54 -10.82 6.49 -0.82
C PHE A 54 -12.33 6.25 -0.76
N ASN A 55 -12.73 5.04 -0.35
CA ASN A 55 -14.11 4.71 -0.03
C ASN A 55 -14.34 4.97 1.47
N TYR A 56 -14.97 6.10 1.81
CA TYR A 56 -15.05 6.62 3.17
C TYR A 56 -15.90 5.71 4.10
N PRO A 57 -15.30 5.11 5.15
CA PRO A 57 -16.04 4.34 6.14
C PRO A 57 -16.92 5.23 7.03
N LYS A 58 -18.04 4.68 7.53
CA LYS A 58 -18.97 5.42 8.41
C LYS A 58 -18.37 5.80 9.77
N ASN A 59 -17.29 5.14 10.17
CA ASN A 59 -16.61 5.34 11.45
C ASN A 59 -15.09 5.28 11.23
N THR A 60 -14.34 6.04 12.03
CA THR A 60 -12.89 5.98 12.08
C THR A 60 -12.36 4.66 12.66
N GLY A 61 -11.12 4.36 12.34
CA GLY A 61 -10.42 3.16 12.78
C GLY A 61 -9.16 2.90 11.96
N VAL A 62 -8.51 1.80 12.25
CA VAL A 62 -7.35 1.27 11.52
C VAL A 62 -7.57 -0.22 11.25
N SER A 63 -7.06 -0.70 10.12
CA SER A 63 -7.13 -2.08 9.69
C SER A 63 -5.82 -2.51 9.02
N TYR A 64 -5.46 -3.76 9.26
CA TYR A 64 -4.25 -4.42 8.79
C TYR A 64 -4.65 -5.78 8.21
N ALA A 65 -4.26 -6.08 6.98
CA ALA A 65 -4.33 -7.43 6.44
C ALA A 65 -2.92 -7.99 6.25
N PHE A 66 -2.73 -9.26 6.62
CA PHE A 66 -1.47 -9.99 6.48
C PHE A 66 -1.76 -11.32 5.77
N SER A 67 -1.02 -11.61 4.70
CA SER A 67 -1.13 -12.88 3.97
C SER A 67 -0.04 -13.89 4.37
N ASP A 68 -0.36 -15.16 4.15
CA ASP A 68 0.57 -16.29 4.24
C ASP A 68 1.76 -16.16 3.28
N ALA A 69 1.57 -15.50 2.15
CA ALA A 69 2.61 -15.18 1.17
C ALA A 69 3.52 -13.97 1.55
N GLY A 70 3.36 -13.38 2.74
CA GLY A 70 4.23 -12.30 3.22
C GLY A 70 3.89 -10.90 2.69
N PHE A 71 2.67 -10.70 2.18
CA PHE A 71 2.17 -9.38 1.78
C PHE A 71 1.28 -8.75 2.86
N TYR A 72 1.25 -7.43 2.91
CA TYR A 72 0.40 -6.68 3.83
C TYR A 72 -0.34 -5.53 3.13
N GLU A 73 -1.47 -5.14 3.71
CA GLU A 73 -2.15 -3.87 3.44
C GLU A 73 -2.48 -3.18 4.75
N VAL A 74 -2.38 -1.85 4.77
CA VAL A 74 -2.81 -0.95 5.84
C VAL A 74 -3.88 -0.01 5.31
N ALA A 75 -4.98 0.10 6.07
CA ALA A 75 -6.04 1.09 5.87
C ALA A 75 -6.27 1.86 7.18
N ARG A 76 -6.15 3.19 7.15
CA ARG A 76 -6.28 4.06 8.34
C ARG A 76 -7.19 5.23 8.04
N TYR A 77 -8.21 5.42 8.90
CA TYR A 77 -9.04 6.62 8.92
C TYR A 77 -9.03 7.17 10.36
N ARG A 78 -8.23 8.22 10.58
CA ARG A 78 -8.00 8.86 11.90
C ARG A 78 -8.40 10.34 11.83
N PHE A 79 -8.84 10.89 12.96
CA PHE A 79 -8.91 12.34 13.17
C PHE A 79 -7.83 12.77 14.16
N ASN A 80 -7.20 13.91 13.91
CA ASN A 80 -6.41 14.63 14.90
C ASN A 80 -7.27 15.77 15.48
N SER A 81 -7.30 15.91 16.80
CA SER A 81 -8.18 16.86 17.49
C SER A 81 -7.43 18.11 17.94
N ASN A 82 -8.05 19.27 17.74
CA ASN A 82 -7.51 20.55 18.15
C ASN A 82 -8.33 21.11 19.32
N GLY A 83 -7.87 20.85 20.56
CA GLY A 83 -8.54 21.30 21.78
C GLY A 83 -8.56 22.83 21.95
N SER A 84 -7.68 23.56 21.28
CA SER A 84 -7.63 25.03 21.32
C SER A 84 -8.57 25.68 20.30
N ASN A 85 -8.82 25.02 19.16
CA ASN A 85 -9.82 25.43 18.18
C ASN A 85 -10.56 24.22 17.61
N PRO A 86 -11.71 23.82 18.20
CA PRO A 86 -12.45 22.63 17.81
C PRO A 86 -13.02 22.63 16.38
N THR A 87 -13.03 23.75 15.65
CA THR A 87 -13.39 23.76 14.22
C THR A 87 -12.22 23.35 13.32
N CYS A 88 -11.00 23.29 13.83
CA CYS A 88 -9.77 22.93 13.11
C CYS A 88 -9.33 21.50 13.44
N ILE A 89 -10.20 20.51 13.20
CA ILE A 89 -9.83 19.10 13.27
C ILE A 89 -9.24 18.63 11.93
N THR A 90 -8.18 17.82 11.97
CA THR A 90 -7.56 17.28 10.76
C THR A 90 -8.05 15.85 10.53
N GLY A 91 -8.72 15.58 9.41
CA GLY A 91 -9.04 14.23 8.94
C GLY A 91 -7.87 13.64 8.15
N VAL A 92 -7.54 12.38 8.39
CA VAL A 92 -6.48 11.65 7.67
C VAL A 92 -7.00 10.29 7.24
N LEU A 93 -7.04 10.07 5.92
CA LEU A 93 -7.21 8.74 5.31
C LEU A 93 -5.87 8.33 4.72
N ASN A 94 -5.34 7.18 5.08
CA ASN A 94 -4.00 6.72 4.70
C ASN A 94 -4.07 5.24 4.30
N TRP A 95 -3.53 4.91 3.12
CA TRP A 95 -3.45 3.55 2.59
C TRP A 95 -2.08 3.27 2.01
N HIS A 96 -1.54 2.09 2.33
CA HIS A 96 -0.33 1.57 1.71
C HIS A 96 -0.27 0.04 1.84
N HIS A 97 0.43 -0.59 0.91
CA HIS A 97 0.58 -2.04 0.82
C HIS A 97 1.98 -2.41 0.33
N GLY A 98 2.38 -3.67 0.55
CA GLY A 98 3.73 -4.13 0.26
C GLY A 98 4.05 -5.50 0.84
N THR A 99 5.31 -5.75 1.17
CA THR A 99 5.77 -6.95 1.85
C THR A 99 6.03 -6.70 3.34
N PHE A 100 5.74 -7.69 4.19
CA PHE A 100 6.09 -7.64 5.60
C PHE A 100 7.10 -8.71 5.97
N GLN A 101 7.93 -8.42 6.98
CA GLN A 101 8.83 -9.38 7.58
C GLN A 101 8.57 -9.44 9.08
N LEU A 102 8.32 -10.65 9.59
CA LEU A 102 8.46 -10.96 11.02
C LEU A 102 9.96 -11.13 11.31
N VAL A 103 10.46 -10.43 12.33
CA VAL A 103 11.89 -10.40 12.68
C VAL A 103 12.09 -11.11 14.03
N ASP A 104 13.21 -11.82 14.19
CA ASP A 104 13.56 -12.63 15.38
C ASP A 104 13.52 -11.86 16.72
N ASN A 105 13.53 -10.52 16.68
CA ASN A 105 13.38 -9.66 17.85
C ASN A 105 11.92 -9.39 18.27
N GLY A 106 10.93 -10.00 17.58
CA GLY A 106 9.49 -9.82 17.82
C GLY A 106 8.84 -8.63 17.11
N SER A 107 9.57 -7.89 16.28
CA SER A 107 9.03 -6.77 15.51
C SER A 107 8.51 -7.19 14.13
N ILE A 108 7.63 -6.37 13.55
CA ILE A 108 7.20 -6.49 12.15
C ILE A 108 7.72 -5.29 11.37
N VAL A 109 8.44 -5.54 10.28
CA VAL A 109 8.84 -4.51 9.31
C VAL A 109 7.87 -4.50 8.15
N LEU A 110 7.23 -3.37 7.89
CA LEU A 110 6.29 -3.16 6.78
C LEU A 110 6.98 -2.37 5.67
N THR A 111 7.25 -3.00 4.52
CA THR A 111 7.97 -2.39 3.38
C THR A 111 7.02 -2.16 2.20
N PRO A 112 6.62 -0.90 1.92
CA PRO A 112 5.61 -0.60 0.89
C PRO A 112 6.17 -0.74 -0.55
N PHE A 113 5.28 -0.96 -1.53
CA PHE A 113 5.62 -0.95 -2.96
C PHE A 113 5.87 0.45 -3.56
N GLY A 114 5.79 1.52 -2.74
CA GLY A 114 6.02 2.89 -3.18
C GLY A 114 4.89 3.51 -4.02
N ASP A 115 3.67 3.03 -3.82
CA ASP A 115 2.43 3.49 -4.45
C ASP A 115 1.30 3.77 -3.44
N GLY A 116 1.55 3.68 -2.13
CA GLY A 116 0.65 4.16 -1.08
C GLY A 116 0.39 5.66 -1.19
N TYR A 117 -0.70 6.14 -0.59
CA TYR A 117 -1.08 7.56 -0.58
C TYR A 117 -1.94 7.90 0.64
N GLN A 118 -2.05 9.19 0.95
CA GLN A 118 -2.93 9.69 1.99
C GLN A 118 -3.67 10.96 1.59
N GLN A 119 -4.92 11.07 2.04
CA GLN A 119 -5.75 12.26 1.94
C GLN A 119 -5.74 12.99 3.27
N ILE A 120 -5.36 14.26 3.24
CA ILE A 120 -5.38 15.17 4.39
C ILE A 120 -6.55 16.13 4.20
N GLN A 121 -7.37 16.28 5.24
CA GLN A 121 -8.50 17.19 5.29
C GLN A 121 -8.34 18.13 6.47
N ASP A 122 -8.01 19.40 6.24
CA ASP A 122 -7.82 20.39 7.30
C ASP A 122 -8.60 21.68 6.97
N PRO A 123 -9.72 21.96 7.66
CA PRO A 123 -10.57 23.11 7.34
C PRO A 123 -9.93 24.47 7.70
N CYS A 124 -8.74 24.48 8.31
CA CYS A 124 -8.03 25.69 8.73
C CYS A 124 -6.64 25.86 8.06
N ALA A 125 -6.19 24.89 7.25
CA ALA A 125 -5.03 25.03 6.39
C ALA A 125 -5.34 25.87 5.13
N ALA A 126 -4.30 26.29 4.42
CA ALA A 126 -4.44 27.01 3.15
C ALA A 126 -4.99 26.12 2.01
N GLU A 127 -4.64 24.83 2.03
CA GLU A 127 -5.22 23.80 1.17
C GLU A 127 -6.00 22.83 2.06
N SER A 128 -7.33 22.86 1.97
CA SER A 128 -8.19 22.22 2.97
C SER A 128 -8.53 20.75 2.71
N ASN A 129 -8.22 20.25 1.50
CA ASN A 129 -8.35 18.85 1.15
C ASN A 129 -7.37 18.53 0.00
N PHE A 130 -6.36 17.70 0.25
CA PHE A 130 -5.36 17.30 -0.74
C PHE A 130 -4.95 15.83 -0.56
N ILE A 131 -4.32 15.25 -1.58
CA ILE A 131 -3.81 13.88 -1.59
C ILE A 131 -2.32 13.89 -1.94
N GLU A 132 -1.51 13.16 -1.16
CA GLU A 132 -0.06 13.05 -1.33
C GLU A 132 0.41 11.59 -1.30
N ASP A 133 1.55 11.30 -1.94
CA ASP A 133 2.15 9.97 -1.99
C ASP A 133 2.71 9.55 -0.61
N TYR A 134 2.34 8.35 -0.16
CA TYR A 134 2.77 7.78 1.11
C TYR A 134 3.69 6.57 0.88
N ASN A 135 4.99 6.79 1.06
CA ASN A 135 6.02 5.77 0.92
C ASN A 135 6.93 5.78 2.15
N LYS A 136 6.47 5.16 3.24
CA LYS A 136 7.20 4.98 4.49
C LYS A 136 7.29 3.50 4.84
N THR A 137 8.50 3.01 5.06
CA THR A 137 8.73 1.74 5.76
C THR A 137 8.36 1.95 7.22
N GLU A 138 7.55 1.06 7.78
CA GLU A 138 7.13 1.14 9.19
C GLU A 138 7.72 -0.01 10.00
N LEU A 139 7.96 0.25 11.28
CA LEU A 139 8.36 -0.75 12.27
C LEU A 139 7.27 -0.84 13.33
N LEU A 140 6.60 -1.99 13.40
CA LEU A 140 5.76 -2.35 14.53
C LEU A 140 6.67 -2.99 15.57
N SER A 141 6.96 -2.26 16.65
CA SER A 141 8.01 -2.62 17.61
C SER A 141 7.74 -3.94 18.33
N GLN A 142 6.46 -4.24 18.58
CA GLN A 142 5.96 -5.44 19.22
C GLN A 142 4.59 -5.82 18.64
N TRP A 143 4.23 -7.10 18.74
CA TRP A 143 2.87 -7.58 18.52
C TRP A 143 2.53 -8.78 19.40
N GLN A 144 1.24 -9.04 19.60
CA GLN A 144 0.75 -10.23 20.30
C GLN A 144 -0.70 -10.55 19.87
N ILE A 145 -1.06 -11.83 19.87
CA ILE A 145 -2.43 -12.30 19.61
C ILE A 145 -2.97 -13.02 20.86
N PHE A 146 -4.20 -12.72 21.23
CA PHE A 146 -4.91 -13.38 22.32
C PHE A 146 -6.40 -13.55 21.98
N THR A 147 -7.08 -14.51 22.60
CA THR A 147 -8.51 -14.73 22.40
C THR A 147 -9.31 -13.99 23.47
N ASP A 148 -10.20 -13.10 23.02
CA ASP A 148 -11.19 -12.45 23.87
C ASP A 148 -12.47 -13.30 24.00
N PRO A 149 -13.08 -13.41 25.20
CA PRO A 149 -14.27 -14.23 25.42
C PRO A 149 -15.55 -13.77 24.67
N VAL A 150 -15.61 -12.53 24.20
CA VAL A 150 -16.78 -11.92 23.55
C VAL A 150 -16.55 -11.73 22.05
N ASP A 151 -15.37 -11.24 21.67
CA ASP A 151 -15.06 -10.87 20.28
C ASP A 151 -14.25 -11.91 19.50
N GLY A 152 -13.67 -12.92 20.16
CA GLY A 152 -12.72 -13.85 19.54
C GLY A 152 -11.30 -13.27 19.44
N PRO A 153 -10.50 -13.66 18.42
CA PRO A 153 -9.10 -13.26 18.32
C PRO A 153 -8.89 -11.74 18.23
N LYS A 154 -8.01 -11.22 19.08
CA LYS A 154 -7.54 -9.83 19.09
C LYS A 154 -6.03 -9.79 18.82
N LEU A 155 -5.63 -8.87 17.95
CA LEU A 155 -4.24 -8.54 17.65
C LEU A 155 -3.93 -7.17 18.27
N HIS A 156 -2.94 -7.12 19.15
CA HIS A 156 -2.33 -5.88 19.58
C HIS A 156 -1.03 -5.66 18.81
N LEU A 157 -0.88 -4.47 18.25
CA LEU A 157 0.34 -3.97 17.60
C LEU A 157 0.83 -2.75 18.37
N PHE A 158 2.13 -2.50 18.35
CA PHE A 158 2.74 -1.31 18.92
C PHE A 158 3.51 -0.56 17.83
N GLU A 159 3.31 0.76 17.73
CA GLU A 159 4.05 1.64 16.82
C GLU A 159 5.55 1.67 17.19
N SER A 160 6.41 2.31 16.38
CA SER A 160 7.88 2.19 16.50
C SER A 160 8.48 2.79 17.78
N ASP A 161 7.72 3.65 18.46
CA ASP A 161 8.01 4.26 19.76
C ASP A 161 7.50 3.44 20.96
N GLY A 162 6.74 2.36 20.71
CA GLY A 162 6.05 1.58 21.72
C GLY A 162 4.63 2.06 22.05
N THR A 163 4.09 3.05 21.34
CA THR A 163 2.68 3.47 21.49
C THR A 163 1.75 2.35 20.98
N PRO A 164 0.76 1.89 21.77
CA PRO A 164 -0.16 0.85 21.32
C PRO A 164 -1.09 1.34 20.20
N VAL A 165 -1.16 0.57 19.12
CA VAL A 165 -2.21 0.72 18.10
C VAL A 165 -3.55 0.35 18.73
N ALA A 166 -4.64 1.01 18.29
CA ALA A 166 -5.99 0.70 18.75
C ALA A 166 -6.30 -0.81 18.59
N PRO A 167 -6.84 -1.51 19.63
CA PRO A 167 -7.03 -2.95 19.61
C PRO A 167 -7.73 -3.45 18.35
N LEU A 168 -7.10 -4.40 17.64
CA LEU A 168 -7.59 -4.94 16.39
C LEU A 168 -8.33 -6.25 16.64
N TYR A 169 -9.47 -6.41 15.99
CA TYR A 169 -10.33 -7.58 16.05
C TYR A 169 -10.19 -8.34 14.73
N GLN A 170 -10.11 -9.67 14.75
CA GLN A 170 -10.13 -10.44 13.50
C GLN A 170 -11.52 -10.33 12.85
N VAL A 171 -11.54 -9.98 11.56
CA VAL A 171 -12.76 -9.86 10.74
C VAL A 171 -12.83 -10.98 9.71
N TYR A 172 -11.68 -11.33 9.11
CA TYR A 172 -11.53 -12.48 8.23
C TYR A 172 -10.28 -13.27 8.63
N SER A 173 -10.35 -14.61 8.52
CA SER A 173 -9.18 -15.49 8.68
C SER A 173 -8.24 -15.48 7.47
N THR A 174 -8.68 -14.90 6.35
CA THR A 174 -7.87 -14.62 5.16
C THR A 174 -7.56 -13.13 5.05
N ALA A 175 -6.54 -12.80 4.26
CA ALA A 175 -6.14 -11.43 4.00
C ALA A 175 -7.02 -10.80 2.91
N ASN A 176 -7.82 -9.79 3.25
CA ASN A 176 -8.60 -9.00 2.30
C ASN A 176 -7.80 -7.75 1.95
N MET A 177 -7.21 -7.73 0.76
CA MET A 177 -6.29 -6.68 0.28
C MET A 177 -6.40 -6.52 -1.24
N LEU A 178 -5.96 -5.37 -1.74
CA LEU A 178 -5.78 -5.11 -3.16
C LEU A 178 -4.65 -5.98 -3.75
N PRO A 179 -4.52 -6.08 -5.09
CA PRO A 179 -3.56 -7.00 -5.71
C PRO A 179 -2.12 -6.69 -5.30
N THR A 180 -1.37 -7.72 -4.90
CA THR A 180 -0.06 -7.65 -4.22
C THR A 180 1.11 -7.32 -5.16
N GLN A 181 0.99 -6.21 -5.88
CA GLN A 181 1.96 -5.65 -6.81
C GLN A 181 1.84 -4.12 -6.81
N LYS A 182 2.77 -3.39 -7.40
CA LYS A 182 2.63 -1.93 -7.55
C LYS A 182 1.43 -1.59 -8.46
N LEU A 183 0.49 -0.76 -7.98
CA LEU A 183 -0.77 -0.42 -8.64
C LEU A 183 -0.76 0.97 -9.28
N ARG A 184 0.05 1.91 -8.78
CA ARG A 184 0.24 3.24 -9.37
C ARG A 184 1.66 3.44 -9.89
N ASN A 185 1.84 4.39 -10.80
CA ASN A 185 3.14 4.81 -11.32
C ASN A 185 3.99 3.61 -11.78
N VAL A 186 3.35 2.70 -12.52
CA VAL A 186 3.97 1.56 -13.21
C VAL A 186 4.28 1.96 -14.65
N THR A 187 5.54 1.89 -15.05
CA THR A 187 5.92 2.05 -16.45
C THR A 187 5.48 0.81 -17.21
N ALA A 188 4.46 0.94 -18.06
CA ALA A 188 3.97 -0.17 -18.87
C ALA A 188 5.07 -0.63 -19.85
N VAL A 189 5.73 -1.74 -19.54
CA VAL A 189 6.56 -2.46 -20.52
C VAL A 189 5.58 -3.06 -21.54
N ALA A 190 5.47 -2.41 -22.70
CA ALA A 190 4.62 -2.90 -23.78
C ALA A 190 5.11 -4.28 -24.23
N ASP A 191 4.27 -5.31 -24.06
CA ASP A 191 4.64 -6.69 -24.37
C ASP A 191 4.70 -6.91 -25.88
N VAL A 192 5.89 -6.69 -26.44
CA VAL A 192 6.20 -6.72 -27.88
C VAL A 192 5.90 -8.08 -28.51
N SER A 193 5.76 -9.13 -27.71
CA SER A 193 5.31 -10.47 -28.13
C SER A 193 3.99 -10.41 -28.90
N SER A 194 3.07 -9.54 -28.47
CA SER A 194 1.77 -9.33 -29.14
C SER A 194 1.89 -8.63 -30.51
N LEU A 195 2.82 -7.67 -30.63
CA LEU A 195 3.05 -6.92 -31.86
C LEU A 195 3.78 -7.75 -32.92
N LEU A 196 4.71 -8.61 -32.50
CA LEU A 196 5.39 -9.57 -33.38
C LEU A 196 4.42 -10.60 -33.96
N ALA A 197 3.49 -11.12 -33.14
CA ALA A 197 2.47 -12.08 -33.57
C ALA A 197 1.47 -11.52 -34.60
N LEU A 198 1.26 -10.19 -34.62
CA LEU A 198 0.38 -9.55 -35.60
C LEU A 198 1.05 -9.42 -36.99
N ASN A 199 2.38 -9.28 -37.03
CA ASN A 199 3.14 -9.12 -38.29
C ASN A 199 3.29 -10.43 -39.08
N THR A 200 3.18 -11.58 -38.43
CA THR A 200 3.32 -12.91 -39.06
C THR A 200 2.13 -13.35 -39.94
N ASN A 201 1.07 -12.53 -40.07
CA ASN A 201 -0.14 -12.89 -40.81
C ASN A 201 -0.35 -12.11 -42.13
N THR A 202 0.70 -11.49 -42.67
CA THR A 202 0.73 -11.06 -44.08
C THR A 202 1.14 -12.25 -44.95
N GLY A 203 0.19 -12.79 -45.72
CA GLY A 203 0.32 -14.12 -46.35
C GLY A 203 1.56 -14.31 -47.23
N ALA A 204 2.37 -15.33 -46.90
CA ALA A 204 3.59 -15.69 -47.61
C ALA A 204 3.31 -16.18 -49.04
N ARG A 205 3.29 -15.27 -50.01
CA ARG A 205 3.34 -15.63 -51.44
C ARG A 205 4.74 -16.14 -51.78
N SER A 206 4.92 -17.46 -51.84
CA SER A 206 6.17 -18.05 -52.34
C SER A 206 6.33 -17.77 -53.84
N TRP A 207 7.39 -17.08 -54.23
CA TRP A 207 7.74 -16.88 -55.64
C TRP A 207 8.59 -18.05 -56.14
N THR A 208 8.01 -18.94 -56.96
CA THR A 208 8.76 -19.97 -57.69
C THR A 208 9.07 -19.46 -59.11
N PRO A 209 10.31 -19.62 -59.61
CA PRO A 209 10.76 -18.98 -60.85
C PRO A 209 10.35 -19.77 -62.12
N ALA A 210 9.05 -20.05 -62.31
CA ALA A 210 8.59 -21.04 -63.30
C ALA A 210 7.26 -20.71 -64.03
N SER A 211 6.87 -19.44 -64.19
CA SER A 211 5.67 -19.06 -64.99
C SER A 211 5.63 -17.60 -65.47
N ALA A 212 6.61 -17.18 -66.28
CA ALA A 212 6.69 -15.81 -66.82
C ALA A 212 6.04 -15.66 -68.22
N VAL A 213 4.71 -15.58 -68.31
CA VAL A 213 3.96 -15.21 -69.55
C VAL A 213 2.66 -14.45 -69.23
N ALA A 214 2.47 -13.28 -69.87
CA ALA A 214 1.21 -12.50 -70.02
C ALA A 214 0.57 -11.92 -68.73
N MET A 215 -0.05 -10.71 -68.68
CA MET A 215 -0.39 -9.63 -69.63
C MET A 215 -0.02 -8.26 -69.00
N VAL A 216 0.47 -7.23 -69.72
CA VAL A 216 -0.29 -6.18 -70.47
C VAL A 216 -1.50 -5.63 -69.68
N SER A 217 -1.65 -4.34 -69.35
CA SER A 217 -0.83 -3.11 -69.38
C SER A 217 -1.45 -2.10 -68.37
N SER A 218 -1.13 -0.80 -68.20
CA SER A 218 -0.27 0.25 -68.82
C SER A 218 0.11 1.26 -67.68
N VAL A 219 0.55 2.53 -67.77
CA VAL A 219 0.68 3.63 -68.77
C VAL A 219 1.95 4.45 -68.44
N PHE A 220 2.44 5.31 -69.35
CA PHE A 220 3.55 6.26 -69.10
C PHE A 220 3.08 7.67 -68.70
N ALA A 221 3.81 8.34 -67.80
CA ALA A 221 4.12 9.78 -67.90
C ALA A 221 5.37 10.13 -67.04
N LEU A 222 6.19 11.07 -67.52
CA LEU A 222 7.35 11.65 -66.82
C LEU A 222 7.04 13.11 -66.46
N GLY A 223 7.72 13.68 -65.46
CA GLY A 223 7.65 15.11 -65.18
C GLY A 223 8.42 15.55 -63.94
N ALA A 224 9.65 16.04 -64.11
CA ALA A 224 10.46 16.61 -63.04
C ALA A 224 10.97 18.01 -63.41
N ALA A 225 10.60 19.00 -62.62
CA ALA A 225 11.20 20.33 -62.52
C ALA A 225 10.93 20.81 -61.07
N SER A 226 11.91 21.21 -60.24
CA SER A 226 12.93 22.26 -60.41
C SER A 226 12.36 23.67 -60.27
N LEU A 227 12.29 24.11 -59.01
CA LEU A 227 12.78 25.37 -58.40
C LEU A 227 12.74 26.70 -59.20
N VAL A 228 12.55 27.79 -58.44
CA VAL A 228 12.72 29.22 -58.76
C VAL A 228 11.51 29.90 -59.43
N LEU A 229 10.69 30.52 -58.57
CA LEU A 229 10.65 31.99 -58.46
C LEU A 229 10.40 32.39 -57.00
#